data_AF-Q2Z216-F1
#
_entry.id   AF-Q2Z216-F1
#
_cell.length_a   1.000
_cell.length_b   1.000
_cell.length_c   1.000
_cell.angle_alpha   90.00
_cell.angle_beta   90.00
_cell.angle_gamma   90.00
#
_symmetry.space_group_name_H-M   'P 1'
#
loop_
_entity.id
_entity.type
_entity.pdbx_description
1 polymer ?
#
loop_
_entity_poly.entity_id
_entity_poly.type
_entity_poly.pdbx_seq_one_letter_code
_entity_poly.pdbx_strand_id
1 'polypeptide(L)'
;LQAADGTVHFRGEIIDSTCEVTPETKDQVVDLGKVNRTAFSGVDDVAAPTAFSIDLTQCPETFKSAAIRFDGNEDAHGNGNLAIGTPLDNSNDAAAGISPSDNSGDYTGAGAVSAAKGVAIRLYNRADNTQVKLYENSASTPISNGNASMKFMARYIAT
;
A
#
# COMPACT_ATOMS: atom_id res chain seq x y z
N LEU A 1 2.49 63.39 -23.47
CA LEU A 1 1.45 62.35 -23.28
C LEU A 1 2.01 61.33 -22.30
N GLN A 2 1.65 61.41 -21.02
CA GLN A 2 1.93 60.35 -20.04
C GLN A 2 0.72 59.40 -20.06
N ALA A 3 0.99 58.09 -20.12
CA ALA A 3 -0.06 57.08 -19.99
C ALA A 3 -0.55 57.08 -18.54
N ALA A 4 -1.86 56.98 -18.34
CA ALA A 4 -2.45 56.86 -17.01
C ALA A 4 -2.00 55.55 -16.35
N ASP A 5 -1.54 55.62 -15.10
CA ASP A 5 -1.15 54.45 -14.33
C ASP A 5 -2.35 53.50 -14.18
N GLY A 6 -2.25 52.32 -14.80
CA GLY A 6 -3.23 51.25 -14.67
C GLY A 6 -3.01 50.47 -13.38
N THR A 7 -4.09 50.12 -12.68
CA THR A 7 -4.04 49.24 -11.51
C THR A 7 -4.17 47.78 -11.95
N VAL A 8 -3.22 46.93 -11.56
CA VAL A 8 -3.28 45.48 -11.77
C VAL A 8 -3.90 44.81 -10.55
N HIS A 9 -4.98 44.05 -10.75
CA HIS A 9 -5.60 43.24 -9.70
C HIS A 9 -5.19 41.78 -9.84
N PHE A 10 -4.54 41.24 -8.81
CA PHE A 10 -4.28 39.80 -8.70
C PHE A 10 -5.34 39.17 -7.81
N ARG A 11 -6.03 38.15 -8.33
CA ARG A 11 -6.95 37.30 -7.57
C ARG A 11 -6.38 35.88 -7.63
N GLY A 12 -6.20 35.27 -6.46
CA GLY A 12 -5.73 33.90 -6.34
C GLY A 12 -6.28 33.28 -5.07
N GLU A 13 -6.60 31.99 -5.13
CA GLU A 13 -6.98 31.15 -4.01
C GLU A 13 -5.99 29.98 -3.97
N ILE A 14 -5.36 29.74 -2.82
CA ILE A 14 -4.51 28.57 -2.58
C ILE A 14 -5.34 27.59 -1.77
N ILE A 15 -5.83 26.55 -2.42
CA ILE A 15 -6.52 25.42 -1.78
C ILE A 15 -5.50 24.30 -1.55
N ASP A 16 -5.16 24.06 -0.28
CA ASP A 16 -4.27 22.99 0.17
C ASP A 16 -5.10 21.87 0.81
N SER A 17 -6.02 21.29 0.05
CA SER A 17 -6.79 20.13 0.49
C SER A 17 -6.36 18.92 -0.31
N THR A 18 -5.97 17.86 0.38
CA THR A 18 -5.70 16.54 -0.18
C THR A 18 -6.82 15.60 0.22
N CYS A 19 -6.93 14.46 -0.45
CA CYS A 19 -7.79 13.39 0.05
C CYS A 19 -7.26 12.88 1.40
N GLU A 20 -8.15 12.56 2.33
CA GLU A 20 -7.82 11.91 3.60
C GLU A 20 -8.04 10.40 3.49
N VAL A 21 -7.14 9.59 4.07
CA VAL A 21 -7.39 8.14 4.22
C VAL A 21 -8.35 7.94 5.38
N THR A 22 -9.40 7.17 5.15
CA THR A 22 -10.40 6.85 6.17
C THR A 22 -9.78 6.15 7.38
N PRO A 23 -10.24 6.42 8.62
CA PRO A 23 -9.72 5.78 9.82
C PRO A 23 -9.72 4.25 9.76
N GLU A 24 -10.70 3.66 9.08
CA GLU A 24 -10.87 2.22 8.92
C GLU A 24 -9.76 1.58 8.06
N THR A 25 -9.19 2.33 7.11
CA THR A 25 -8.18 1.82 6.18
C THR A 25 -6.78 2.41 6.39
N LYS A 26 -6.65 3.38 7.31
CA LYS A 26 -5.38 4.05 7.64
C LYS A 26 -4.38 3.11 8.31
N ASP A 27 -4.82 2.38 9.33
CA ASP A 27 -3.98 1.50 10.15
C ASP A 27 -4.49 0.05 10.08
N GLN A 28 -4.58 -0.48 8.85
CA GLN A 28 -5.11 -1.82 8.60
C GLN A 28 -4.02 -2.90 8.72
N VAL A 29 -4.36 -4.00 9.38
CA VAL A 29 -3.57 -5.24 9.36
C VAL A 29 -4.18 -6.18 8.34
N VAL A 30 -3.46 -6.46 7.25
CA VAL A 30 -3.90 -7.40 6.21
C VAL A 30 -3.30 -8.77 6.52
N ASP A 31 -4.12 -9.66 7.08
CA ASP A 31 -3.70 -11.04 7.38
C ASP A 31 -3.69 -11.90 6.10
N LEU A 32 -2.49 -12.17 5.58
CA LEU A 32 -2.30 -13.04 4.40
C LEU A 32 -2.47 -14.54 4.74
N GLY A 33 -2.62 -14.87 6.02
CA GLY A 33 -2.66 -16.23 6.51
C GLY A 33 -1.31 -16.95 6.41
N LYS A 34 -1.32 -18.23 6.79
CA LYS A 34 -0.13 -19.10 6.75
C LYS A 34 -0.11 -19.89 5.46
N VAL A 35 1.02 -19.86 4.76
CA VAL A 35 1.24 -20.65 3.54
C VAL A 35 2.49 -21.49 3.73
N ASN A 36 2.35 -22.80 3.54
CA ASN A 36 3.50 -23.70 3.58
C ASN A 36 4.42 -23.43 2.39
N ARG A 37 5.74 -23.39 2.59
CA ARG A 37 6.69 -23.22 1.50
C ARG A 37 6.59 -24.31 0.42
N THR A 38 6.11 -25.51 0.76
CA THR A 38 5.85 -26.57 -0.23
C THR A 38 4.67 -26.26 -1.16
N ALA A 39 3.90 -25.20 -0.91
CA ALA A 39 2.86 -24.72 -1.82
C ALA A 39 3.43 -24.02 -3.05
N PHE A 40 4.71 -23.64 -3.02
CA PHE A 40 5.43 -23.07 -4.15
C PHE A 40 6.28 -24.15 -4.83
N SER A 41 6.07 -24.34 -6.13
CA SER A 41 6.78 -25.31 -6.99
C SER A 41 7.97 -24.69 -7.73
N GLY A 42 8.04 -23.37 -7.82
CA GLY A 42 9.16 -22.64 -8.39
C GLY A 42 9.11 -21.13 -8.12
N VAL A 43 10.12 -20.42 -8.60
CA VAL A 43 10.17 -18.95 -8.60
C VAL A 43 8.95 -18.41 -9.35
N ASP A 44 8.42 -17.28 -8.86
CA ASP A 44 7.20 -16.61 -9.33
C ASP A 44 5.87 -17.35 -9.05
N ASP A 45 5.89 -18.52 -8.39
CA ASP A 45 4.65 -19.12 -7.90
C ASP A 45 4.02 -18.26 -6.81
N VAL A 46 2.70 -18.13 -6.85
CA VAL A 46 1.93 -17.28 -5.96
C VAL A 46 0.94 -18.07 -5.12
N ALA A 47 0.78 -17.65 -3.87
CA ALA A 47 -0.26 -18.16 -2.99
C ALA A 47 -1.63 -17.54 -3.30
N ALA A 48 -2.64 -17.97 -2.53
CA ALA A 48 -3.97 -17.39 -2.59
C ALA A 48 -3.95 -15.86 -2.31
N PRO A 49 -4.75 -15.06 -3.04
CA PRO A 49 -4.85 -13.62 -2.80
C PRO A 49 -5.59 -13.30 -1.52
N THR A 50 -5.08 -12.30 -0.80
CA THR A 50 -5.79 -11.60 0.26
C THR A 50 -6.17 -10.22 -0.24
N ALA A 51 -7.46 -9.91 -0.26
CA ALA A 51 -7.97 -8.64 -0.74
C ALA A 51 -8.03 -7.61 0.39
N PHE A 52 -7.73 -6.36 0.06
CA PHE A 52 -7.89 -5.22 0.96
C PHE A 52 -8.22 -3.96 0.15
N SER A 53 -8.57 -2.88 0.84
CA SER A 53 -8.86 -1.59 0.20
C SER A 53 -8.26 -0.43 0.98
N ILE A 54 -7.99 0.66 0.26
CA ILE A 54 -7.67 1.95 0.84
C ILE A 54 -8.74 2.90 0.36
N ASP A 55 -9.47 3.48 1.30
CA ASP A 55 -10.59 4.36 1.02
C ASP A 55 -10.21 5.79 1.38
N LEU A 56 -10.38 6.67 0.41
CA LEU A 56 -10.14 8.09 0.49
C LEU A 56 -11.46 8.83 0.64
N THR A 57 -11.46 9.84 1.50
CA THR A 57 -12.57 10.77 1.71
C THR A 57 -12.07 12.22 1.66
N GLN A 58 -13.00 13.17 1.74
CA GLN A 58 -12.71 14.61 1.71
C GLN A 58 -11.83 15.05 0.54
N CYS A 59 -11.89 14.32 -0.58
CA CYS A 59 -11.17 14.70 -1.78
C CYS A 59 -11.76 16.00 -2.35
N PRO A 60 -10.92 17.02 -2.62
CA PRO A 60 -11.35 18.26 -3.25
C PRO A 60 -11.99 18.00 -4.61
N GLU A 61 -12.99 18.82 -4.99
CA GLU A 61 -13.68 18.69 -6.28
C GLU A 61 -12.76 18.93 -7.50
N THR A 62 -11.61 19.58 -7.29
CA THR A 62 -10.59 19.77 -8.32
C THR A 62 -9.91 18.45 -8.70
N PHE A 63 -9.84 17.47 -7.80
CA PHE A 63 -9.26 16.16 -8.08
C PHE A 63 -10.29 15.23 -8.70
N LYS A 64 -9.93 14.66 -9.86
CA LYS A 64 -10.80 13.75 -10.63
C LYS A 64 -10.50 12.28 -10.38
N SER A 65 -9.29 11.98 -9.95
CA SER A 65 -8.87 10.64 -9.61
C SER A 65 -7.75 10.67 -8.58
N ALA A 66 -7.56 9.54 -7.90
CA ALA A 66 -6.49 9.31 -6.96
C ALA A 66 -5.74 8.02 -7.32
N ALA A 67 -4.51 7.90 -6.82
CA ALA A 67 -3.73 6.67 -6.85
C ALA A 67 -2.94 6.57 -5.54
N ILE A 68 -2.57 5.36 -5.15
CA ILE A 68 -1.72 5.11 -3.99
C ILE A 68 -0.38 4.61 -4.44
N ARG A 69 0.66 5.06 -3.76
CA ARG A 69 2.01 4.50 -3.84
C ARG A 69 2.25 3.72 -2.56
N PHE A 70 2.70 2.48 -2.69
CA PHE A 70 3.13 1.67 -1.56
C PHE A 70 4.64 1.84 -1.37
N ASP A 71 5.04 2.07 -0.13
CA ASP A 71 6.44 2.15 0.30
C ASP A 71 6.77 0.95 1.21
N GLY A 72 8.05 0.62 1.34
CA GLY A 72 8.53 -0.44 2.23
C GLY A 72 9.85 -1.05 1.74
N ASN A 73 10.49 -1.91 2.53
CA ASN A 73 11.71 -2.54 2.05
C ASN A 73 11.40 -3.50 0.90
N GLU A 74 11.99 -3.23 -0.25
CA GLU A 74 11.87 -4.06 -1.43
C GLU A 74 12.63 -5.38 -1.25
N ASP A 75 12.09 -6.44 -1.83
CA ASP A 75 12.77 -7.73 -1.92
C ASP A 75 14.11 -7.61 -2.67
N ALA A 76 15.06 -8.45 -2.30
CA ALA A 76 16.44 -8.40 -2.79
C ALA A 76 16.58 -8.53 -4.31
N HIS A 77 15.55 -9.05 -5.00
CA HIS A 77 15.54 -9.20 -6.45
C HIS A 77 15.16 -7.92 -7.21
N GLY A 78 14.76 -6.83 -6.54
CA GLY A 78 14.52 -5.53 -7.18
C GLY A 78 13.35 -5.52 -8.19
N ASN A 79 12.33 -6.34 -7.93
CA ASN A 79 11.18 -6.56 -8.82
C ASN A 79 9.91 -5.82 -8.37
N GLY A 80 10.03 -4.89 -7.42
CA GLY A 80 8.94 -4.13 -6.82
C GLY A 80 8.10 -4.91 -5.83
N ASN A 81 8.51 -6.11 -5.41
CA ASN A 81 7.86 -6.86 -4.34
C ASN A 81 8.30 -6.35 -2.96
N LEU A 82 7.41 -6.41 -1.98
CA LEU A 82 7.73 -6.13 -0.58
C LEU A 82 8.45 -7.32 0.04
N ALA A 83 9.62 -7.11 0.63
CA ALA A 83 10.35 -8.18 1.30
C ALA A 83 9.53 -8.70 2.50
N ILE A 84 9.58 -10.01 2.75
CA ILE A 84 9.11 -10.56 4.01
C ILE A 84 10.25 -10.41 5.03
N GLY A 85 9.99 -9.77 6.15
CA GLY A 85 10.95 -9.77 7.26
C GLY A 85 10.43 -10.64 8.42
N THR A 86 10.84 -10.30 9.64
CA THR A 86 10.58 -11.16 10.79
C THR A 86 9.09 -11.18 11.15
N PRO A 87 8.49 -12.36 11.33
CA PRO A 87 7.12 -12.51 11.78
C PRO A 87 6.77 -11.66 13.02
N LEU A 88 5.58 -11.04 13.03
CA LEU A 88 4.97 -10.43 14.22
C LEU A 88 4.33 -11.50 15.09
N ASP A 89 4.67 -11.53 16.37
CA ASP A 89 4.11 -12.50 17.29
C ASP A 89 2.64 -12.16 17.53
N ASN A 90 1.80 -13.17 17.44
CA ASN A 90 0.35 -13.04 17.65
C ASN A 90 -0.01 -12.94 19.15
N SER A 91 0.92 -12.44 19.99
CA SER A 91 0.68 -11.98 21.35
C SER A 91 0.76 -10.44 21.42
N ASN A 92 -0.41 -9.80 21.32
CA ASN A 92 -0.72 -8.46 21.86
C ASN A 92 0.38 -7.39 21.75
N ASP A 93 0.56 -6.79 20.58
CA ASP A 93 1.65 -5.87 20.24
C ASP A 93 1.36 -4.37 20.40
N ALA A 94 0.16 -3.96 20.83
CA ALA A 94 0.00 -2.61 21.41
C ALA A 94 0.91 -2.40 22.65
N ALA A 95 1.45 -3.48 23.23
CA ALA A 95 2.37 -3.45 24.37
C ALA A 95 3.86 -3.68 24.01
N ALA A 96 4.20 -4.05 22.76
CA ALA A 96 5.54 -4.50 22.41
C ALA A 96 6.46 -3.42 21.82
N GLY A 97 5.94 -2.24 21.47
CA GLY A 97 6.77 -1.12 20.96
C GLY A 97 7.53 -1.46 19.68
N ILE A 98 7.02 -2.42 18.90
CA ILE A 98 7.64 -2.84 17.64
C ILE A 98 7.35 -1.76 16.60
N SER A 99 8.43 -1.17 16.10
CA SER A 99 8.39 -0.05 15.17
C SER A 99 8.00 -0.55 13.76
N PRO A 100 7.21 0.21 12.97
CA PRO A 100 6.75 -0.15 11.61
C PRO A 100 7.82 -0.46 10.55
N SER A 101 9.09 -0.47 10.94
CA SER A 101 10.25 -0.80 10.11
C SER A 101 10.48 -2.31 9.96
N ASP A 102 9.67 -3.17 10.60
CA ASP A 102 9.78 -4.61 10.46
C ASP A 102 8.81 -5.14 9.39
N ASN A 103 9.31 -5.21 8.15
CA ASN A 103 8.74 -6.07 7.12
C ASN A 103 8.37 -7.42 7.76
N SER A 104 7.16 -7.97 7.59
CA SER A 104 6.76 -9.16 8.37
C SER A 104 5.90 -10.17 7.62
N GLY A 105 6.26 -11.46 7.81
CA GLY A 105 5.49 -12.64 7.43
C GLY A 105 6.01 -13.91 8.13
N ASP A 106 5.08 -14.64 8.78
CA ASP A 106 5.09 -16.05 9.28
C ASP A 106 5.36 -16.41 10.77
N TYR A 107 4.40 -16.25 11.69
CA TYR A 107 4.49 -16.83 13.05
C TYR A 107 3.74 -18.17 13.12
N THR A 108 4.45 -19.31 13.16
CA THR A 108 3.84 -20.66 13.21
C THR A 108 3.55 -21.20 14.63
N GLY A 109 3.88 -20.45 15.69
CA GLY A 109 3.39 -20.74 17.05
C GLY A 109 4.14 -21.81 17.87
N ALA A 110 5.27 -22.34 17.40
CA ALA A 110 6.21 -23.10 18.23
C ALA A 110 7.60 -23.13 17.57
N GLY A 111 8.47 -22.18 17.91
CA GLY A 111 9.84 -22.11 17.39
C GLY A 111 10.41 -20.69 17.42
N ALA A 112 11.72 -20.56 17.25
CA ALA A 112 12.37 -19.27 17.05
C ALA A 112 11.84 -18.62 15.76
N VAL A 113 11.49 -17.34 15.83
CA VAL A 113 11.16 -16.55 14.65
C VAL A 113 12.32 -16.53 13.67
N SER A 114 12.06 -16.96 12.45
CA SER A 114 12.98 -16.74 11.34
C SER A 114 12.16 -16.26 10.16
N ALA A 115 12.57 -15.14 9.56
CA ALA A 115 11.97 -14.66 8.32
C ALA A 115 11.98 -15.78 7.26
N ALA A 116 10.85 -15.97 6.58
CA ALA A 116 10.78 -16.87 5.44
C ALA A 116 11.80 -16.43 4.38
N LYS A 117 12.65 -17.36 3.93
CA LYS A 117 13.62 -17.12 2.84
C LYS A 117 13.03 -17.55 1.51
N GLY A 118 13.31 -16.79 0.45
CA GLY A 118 12.87 -17.08 -0.91
C GLY A 118 11.38 -16.84 -1.14
N VAL A 119 10.76 -15.96 -0.35
CA VAL A 119 9.37 -15.54 -0.49
C VAL A 119 9.27 -14.04 -0.24
N ALA A 120 8.46 -13.35 -1.02
CA ALA A 120 8.12 -11.94 -0.88
C ALA A 120 6.60 -11.74 -0.90
N ILE A 121 6.13 -10.50 -0.74
CA ILE A 121 4.74 -10.10 -0.96
C ILE A 121 4.64 -9.30 -2.25
N ARG A 122 3.79 -9.74 -3.17
CA ARG A 122 3.46 -8.98 -4.40
C ARG A 122 2.07 -8.38 -4.26
N LEU A 123 2.00 -7.07 -4.51
CA LEU A 123 0.76 -6.29 -4.51
C LEU A 123 0.19 -6.20 -5.92
N TYR A 124 -1.14 -6.18 -6.02
CA TYR A 124 -1.86 -6.14 -7.29
C TYR A 124 -3.04 -5.17 -7.23
N ASN A 125 -3.31 -4.50 -8.35
CA ASN A 125 -4.58 -3.85 -8.58
C ASN A 125 -5.66 -4.92 -8.72
N ARG A 126 -6.73 -4.84 -7.93
CA ARG A 126 -7.77 -5.87 -7.96
C ARG A 126 -8.57 -5.89 -9.26
N ALA A 127 -8.65 -4.75 -9.94
CA ALA A 127 -9.47 -4.59 -11.15
C ALA A 127 -8.91 -5.39 -12.34
N ASP A 128 -7.60 -5.42 -12.51
CA ASP A 128 -6.94 -5.96 -13.71
C ASP A 128 -5.80 -6.96 -13.41
N ASN A 129 -5.54 -7.24 -12.12
CA ASN A 129 -4.43 -8.10 -11.66
C ASN A 129 -3.04 -7.61 -12.11
N THR A 130 -2.89 -6.34 -12.47
CA THR A 130 -1.57 -5.76 -12.73
C THR A 130 -0.82 -5.58 -11.41
N GLN A 131 0.48 -5.82 -11.42
CA GLN A 131 1.32 -5.61 -10.24
C GLN A 131 1.34 -4.12 -9.86
N VAL A 132 1.21 -3.83 -8.58
CA VAL A 132 1.55 -2.53 -8.00
C VAL A 132 2.95 -2.67 -7.41
N LYS A 133 3.95 -2.17 -8.11
CA LYS A 133 5.32 -2.18 -7.62
C LYS A 133 5.47 -1.16 -6.50
N LEU A 134 6.32 -1.49 -5.53
CA LEU A 134 6.76 -0.50 -4.55
C LEU A 134 7.32 0.73 -5.26
N TYR A 135 7.08 1.90 -4.67
CA TYR A 135 7.53 3.20 -5.15
C TYR A 135 6.90 3.66 -6.48
N GLU A 136 6.03 2.87 -7.10
CA GLU A 136 5.23 3.25 -8.26
C GLU A 136 3.77 3.52 -7.87
N ASN A 137 3.08 4.35 -8.66
CA ASN A 137 1.66 4.61 -8.45
C ASN A 137 0.83 3.40 -8.87
N SER A 138 -0.22 3.10 -8.10
CA SER A 138 -1.26 2.15 -8.47
C SER A 138 -2.02 2.59 -9.73
N ALA A 139 -2.91 1.72 -10.22
CA ALA A 139 -3.94 2.15 -11.15
C ALA A 139 -4.77 3.28 -10.52
N SER A 140 -5.11 4.29 -11.31
CA SER A 140 -5.87 5.43 -10.83
C SER A 140 -7.34 5.08 -10.66
N THR A 141 -7.93 5.52 -9.56
CA THR A 141 -9.36 5.34 -9.24
C THR A 141 -10.08 6.68 -9.34
N PRO A 142 -11.21 6.77 -10.05
CA PRO A 142 -12.01 7.99 -10.11
C PRO A 142 -12.50 8.42 -8.72
N ILE A 143 -12.46 9.73 -8.47
CA ILE A 143 -13.08 10.34 -7.29
C ILE A 143 -14.54 10.64 -7.63
N SER A 144 -15.46 10.19 -6.78
CA SER A 144 -16.89 10.44 -6.90
C SER A 144 -17.43 10.96 -5.58
N ASN A 145 -18.11 12.12 -5.61
CA ASN A 145 -18.68 12.77 -4.44
C ASN A 145 -17.65 12.93 -3.30
N GLY A 146 -16.42 13.34 -3.62
CA GLY A 146 -15.34 13.53 -2.64
C GLY A 146 -14.74 12.24 -2.07
N ASN A 147 -15.09 11.07 -2.62
CA ASN A 147 -14.61 9.77 -2.15
C ASN A 147 -13.98 8.95 -3.28
N ALA A 148 -13.02 8.08 -2.94
CA ALA A 148 -12.46 7.08 -3.84
C ALA A 148 -12.14 5.79 -3.07
N SER A 149 -12.40 4.64 -3.66
CA SER A 149 -12.11 3.33 -3.05
C SER A 149 -11.19 2.52 -3.95
N MET A 150 -9.93 2.37 -3.55
CA MET A 150 -8.93 1.62 -4.31
C MET A 150 -8.81 0.22 -3.74
N LYS A 151 -8.96 -0.78 -4.61
CA LYS A 151 -9.01 -2.18 -4.21
C LYS A 151 -7.76 -2.90 -4.66
N PHE A 152 -7.14 -3.59 -3.72
CA PHE A 152 -5.87 -4.28 -3.91
C PHE A 152 -5.97 -5.75 -3.54
N MET A 153 -4.97 -6.51 -3.95
CA MET A 153 -4.70 -7.84 -3.44
C MET A 153 -3.22 -7.98 -3.10
N ALA A 154 -2.93 -8.65 -2.01
CA ALA A 154 -1.59 -9.09 -1.65
C ALA A 154 -1.50 -10.61 -1.84
N ARG A 155 -0.37 -11.10 -2.32
CA ARG A 155 -0.05 -12.53 -2.40
C ARG A 155 1.38 -12.76 -1.92
N TYR A 156 1.59 -13.87 -1.22
CA TYR A 156 2.94 -14.42 -1.13
C TYR A 156 3.40 -14.89 -2.52
N ILE A 157 4.67 -14.66 -2.82
CA ILE A 157 5.31 -15.08 -4.06
C ILE A 157 6.69 -15.67 -3.77
N ALA A 158 7.02 -16.79 -4.41
CA ALA A 158 8.35 -17.37 -4.34
C ALA A 158 9.35 -16.55 -5.18
N THR A 159 10.53 -16.30 -4.63
CA THR A 159 11.60 -15.48 -5.22
C THR A 159 12.91 -16.23 -5.27
#